data_AF-A2Q2I1-F1
#
_entry.id   AF-A2Q2I1-F1
#
_cell.length_a   1.000
_cell.length_b   1.000
_cell.length_c   1.000
_cell.angle_alpha   90.00
_cell.angle_beta   90.00
_cell.angle_gamma   90.00
#
_symmetry.space_group_name_H-M   'P 1'
#
loop_
_entity.id
_entity.type
_entity.pdbx_description
1 polymer ?
#
loop_
_entity_poly.entity_id
_entity_poly.type
_entity_poly.pdbx_seq_one_letter_code
_entity_poly.pdbx_strand_id
1 'polypeptide(L)' 'MLPILKRIVQNNIPVWVFSRDQDSVVPLLGSRTLIRELADDLKFKITVPYGAWFRKGQIIIFF' A
#
# COMPACT_ATOMS: atom_id res chain seq x y z
N MET A 1 9.56 6.68 9.23
CA MET A 1 9.35 5.32 8.67
C MET A 1 9.57 5.27 7.16
N LEU A 2 8.99 6.20 6.37
CA LEU A 2 9.15 6.28 4.91
C LEU A 2 10.59 6.17 4.36
N PRO A 3 11.63 6.79 4.98
CA PRO A 3 13.00 6.69 4.44
C PRO A 3 13.56 5.27 4.42
N ILE A 4 13.16 4.44 5.39
CA ILE A 4 13.58 3.04 5.46
C ILE A 4 12.88 2.23 4.37
N LEU A 5 11.58 2.43 4.20
CA LEU A 5 10.79 1.78 3.17
C LEU A 5 11.34 2.09 1.77
N LYS A 6 11.69 3.36 1.53
CA LYS A 6 12.35 3.82 0.30
C LYS A 6 13.63 3.04 0.03
N ARG A 7 14.50 2.88 1.04
CA ARG A 7 15.76 2.14 0.92
C ARG A 7 15.54 0.64 0.63
N ILE A 8 14.55 0.01 1.26
CA ILE A 8 14.21 -1.40 1.02
C ILE A 8 13.77 -1.59 -0.44
N VAL A 9 12.86 -0.75 -0.91
CA VAL A 9 12.33 -0.81 -2.28
C VAL A 9 13.43 -0.54 -3.31
N GLN A 10 14.32 0.43 -3.06
CA GLN A 10 15.46 0.73 -3.94
C GLN A 10 16.48 -0.42 -4.02
N ASN A 11 16.55 -1.29 -3.02
CA ASN A 11 17.36 -2.51 -3.06
C ASN A 11 16.68 -3.68 -3.78
N ASN A 12 15.59 -3.42 -4.53
CA ASN A 12 14.79 -4.41 -5.25
C ASN A 12 14.19 -5.50 -4.34
N ILE A 13 13.94 -5.16 -3.08
CA ILE A 13 13.27 -6.08 -2.14
C ILE A 13 11.76 -5.88 -2.30
N PRO A 14 10.98 -6.94 -2.60
CA PRO A 14 9.53 -6.84 -2.74
C PRO A 14 8.87 -6.57 -1.39
N VAL A 15 7.96 -5.59 -1.36
CA VAL A 15 7.22 -5.19 -0.16
C VAL A 15 5.73 -5.22 -0.43
N TRP A 16 4.96 -5.78 0.51
CA TRP A 16 3.51 -5.81 0.48
C TRP A 16 2.96 -5.02 1.68
N VAL A 17 2.03 -4.12 1.43
CA VAL A 17 1.41 -3.27 2.47
C VAL A 17 -0.08 -3.57 2.50
N PHE A 18 -0.59 -3.85 3.70
CA PHE A 18 -2.00 -4.19 3.90
C PHE A 18 -2.53 -3.41 5.11
N SER A 19 -3.77 -2.95 5.01
CA SER A 19 -4.47 -2.30 6.11
C SER A 19 -5.91 -2.83 6.17
N ARG A 20 -6.44 -2.99 7.38
CA ARG A 20 -7.83 -3.37 7.60
C ARG A 20 -8.67 -2.09 7.61
N ASP A 21 -9.80 -2.14 6.92
CA ASP A 21 -10.75 -1.03 6.79
C ASP A 21 -11.37 -0.56 8.13
N GLN A 22 -11.41 -1.45 9.13
CA GLN A 22 -11.96 -1.17 10.48
C GLN A 22 -10.90 -0.83 11.54
N ASP A 23 -9.65 -0.54 11.16
CA ASP A 23 -8.64 -0.11 12.13
C ASP A 23 -8.78 1.39 12.44
N SER A 24 -9.14 1.70 13.68
CA SER A 24 -9.34 3.07 14.16
C SER A 24 -8.04 3.77 14.59
N VAL A 25 -6.93 3.03 14.78
CA VAL A 25 -5.64 3.59 15.23
C VAL A 25 -4.79 4.03 14.05
N VAL A 26 -4.78 3.24 12.97
CA VAL A 26 -4.09 3.58 11.72
C VAL A 26 -5.08 3.51 10.55
N PRO A 27 -5.70 4.64 10.16
CA PRO A 27 -6.71 4.64 9.12
C PRO A 27 -6.13 4.16 7.78
N LEU A 28 -6.91 3.33 7.08
CA LEU A 28 -6.62 2.86 5.71
C LEU A 28 -6.21 4.03 4.79
N LEU A 29 -6.95 5.13 4.85
CA LEU A 29 -6.69 6.33 4.04
C LEU A 29 -5.31 6.94 4.34
N GLY A 30 -4.88 6.96 5.59
CA GLY A 30 -3.57 7.47 5.99
C GLY A 30 -2.44 6.61 5.40
N SER A 31 -2.57 5.28 5.52
CA SER A 31 -1.60 4.36 4.92
C SER A 31 -1.55 4.48 3.39
N ARG A 32 -2.71 4.69 2.74
CA ARG A 32 -2.80 4.88 1.29
C ARG A 32 -2.08 6.13 0.82
N THR A 33 -2.27 7.26 1.49
CA THR A 33 -1.63 8.53 1.10
C THR A 33 -0.11 8.41 1.17
N LEU A 34 0.41 7.83 2.26
CA LEU A 34 1.87 7.67 2.45
C LEU A 34 2.51 6.75 1.40
N ILE A 35 1.84 5.66 1.02
CA ILE A 35 2.34 4.76 -0.03
C ILE A 35 2.27 5.44 -1.41
N ARG A 36 1.22 6.23 -1.67
CA ARG A 36 1.10 6.98 -2.92
C ARG A 36 2.20 8.04 -3.06
N GLU A 37 2.45 8.81 -2.00
CA GLU A 37 3.56 9.77 -1.97
C GLU A 37 4.90 9.08 -2.23
N LEU A 38 5.14 7.91 -1.61
CA LEU A 38 6.36 7.14 -1.84
C LEU A 38 6.47 6.62 -3.28
N ALA A 39 5.37 6.16 -3.87
CA ALA A 39 5.33 5.68 -5.25
C ALA A 39 5.60 6.82 -6.25
N ASP A 40 5.03 8.00 -6.02
CA ASP A 40 5.26 9.20 -6.82
C ASP A 40 6.73 9.65 -6.71
N ASP A 41 7.29 9.64 -5.50
CA ASP A 41 8.70 9.90 -5.19
C ASP A 41 9.67 8.99 -5.95
N LEU A 42 9.30 7.71 -6.08
CA LEU A 42 10.07 6.67 -6.76
C LEU A 42 9.74 6.56 -8.25
N LYS A 43 8.80 7.38 -8.75
CA LYS A 43 8.29 7.36 -10.13
C LYS A 43 7.76 6.00 -10.56
N PHE A 44 7.16 5.26 -9.63
CA PHE A 44 6.54 3.98 -9.92
C PHE A 44 5.24 4.16 -10.69
N LYS A 45 5.02 3.29 -11.67
CA LYS A 45 3.76 3.22 -12.41
C LYS A 45 2.82 2.25 -11.72
N ILE A 46 1.55 2.62 -11.62
CA ILE A 46 0.50 1.73 -11.14
C ILE A 46 0.29 0.65 -12.21
N THR A 47 0.56 -0.60 -11.86
CA THR A 47 0.39 -1.76 -12.75
C THR A 47 -1.01 -2.36 -12.67
N VAL A 48 -1.63 -2.29 -11.49
CA VAL A 48 -2.98 -2.80 -11.23
C VAL A 48 -3.79 -1.69 -10.57
N PRO A 49 -4.94 -1.29 -11.13
CA PRO A 49 -5.78 -0.29 -10.52
C PRO A 49 -6.38 -0.82 -9.21
N TYR A 50 -6.71 0.09 -8.31
CA TYR A 50 -7.38 -0.21 -7.05
C TYR A 50 -8.63 -1.08 -7.29
N GLY A 51 -8.73 -2.18 -6.54
CA GLY A 51 -9.78 -3.16 -6.78
C GLY A 51 -10.11 -4.00 -5.54
N ALA A 52 -11.32 -4.53 -5.55
CA ALA A 52 -11.79 -5.48 -4.55
C ALA A 52 -11.26 -6.87 -4.86
N TRP A 53 -10.62 -7.51 -3.88
CA TRP A 53 -10.26 -8.92 -3.94
C TRP A 53 -11.26 -9.75 -3.16
N PHE A 54 -11.85 -10.75 -3.80
CA PHE A 54 -12.84 -11.62 -3.17
C PHE A 54 -12.16 -12.89 -2.64
N ARG A 55 -12.25 -13.11 -1.32
CA ARG A 55 -11.75 -14.33 -0.68
C ARG A 55 -12.84 -14.94 0.21
N LYS A 56 -13.38 -16.10 -0.19
CA LYS A 56 -14.35 -16.90 0.59
C LYS A 56 -15.51 -16.07 1.19
N GLY A 57 -16.06 -15.15 0.39
CA GLY A 57 -17.17 -14.27 0.81
C GLY A 57 -16.75 -12.98 1.51
N GLN A 58 -15.45 -12.78 1.76
CA GLN A 58 -14.92 -11.52 2.29
C GLN A 58 -14.30 -10.68 1.18
N ILE A 59 -14.60 -9.38 1.22
CA ILE A 59 -13.99 -8.39 0.34
C ILE A 59 -12.76 -7.83 1.05
N ILE A 60 -11.60 -7.98 0.42
CA ILE A 60 -10.35 -7.36 0.87
C ILE A 60 -10.04 -6.25 -0.11
N ILE A 61 -9.76 -5.07 0.42
CA ILE A 61 -9.37 -3.92 -0.35
C ILE A 61 -7.84 -3.86 -0.41
N PHE A 62 -7.28 -3.84 -1.62
CA PHE A 62 -5.86 -3.56 -1.86
C PHE A 62 -5.69 -2.19 -2.51
N PHE A 63 -4.63 -1.47 -2.13
CA PHE A 63 -4.26 -0.16 -2.66
C PHE A 63 -2.83 -0.13 -3.18
#